data_AF-A0A1G6B7M1-F1
#
_entry.id   AF-A0A1G6B7M1-F1
#
_cell.length_a   1.000
_cell.length_b   1.000
_cell.length_c   1.000
_cell.angle_alpha   90.00
_cell.angle_beta   90.00
_cell.angle_gamma   90.00
#
_symmetry.space_group_name_H-M   'P 1'
#
loop_
_entity.id
_entity.type
_entity.pdbx_description
1 polymer ?
#
loop_
_entity_poly.entity_id
_entity_poly.type
_entity_poly.pdbx_seq_one_letter_code
_entity_poly.pdbx_strand_id
1 'polypeptide(L)'
;MSVSYNFKDYLNFGKCVFITNGLLTLGVTVDIGPRVIFCALEGHENIMFADEERRFKLDAGEYGMWYNYGGHRLWCSPEIVPETYAPDSSPVEFKAEGNVFTFTAPETPFGKVFSLVFEMSEDKAEVGVISRIKNVSDKPSLFAPWSLTCLDRGSAAILPMCTRKSGFLPNRVVSFWEYSDVYDPRFKMTNEYARIRQDSFLPTPFKAAFNNENGWEAVVLKNQVFIKKITEYQFIRYPDYSCNVEVFTNDAFLECEVLGEYKEYQPGETAEISEVWRIAEAPGGYEPDLGTLRKLAE
;
A
#
# COMPACT_ATOMS: atom_id res chain seq x y z
N MET A 1 4.89 3.43 25.82
CA MET A 1 5.43 2.05 25.92
C MET A 1 6.72 2.04 25.10
N SER A 2 7.71 1.18 25.38
CA SER A 2 8.95 1.19 24.58
C SER A 2 8.76 0.42 23.28
N VAL A 3 9.09 1.03 22.14
CA VAL A 3 9.18 0.34 20.85
C VAL A 3 10.17 -0.82 20.96
N SER A 4 9.79 -2.00 20.47
CA SER A 4 10.62 -3.20 20.52
C SER A 4 10.41 -4.06 19.28
N TYR A 5 11.35 -4.96 19.00
CA TYR A 5 11.23 -5.90 17.90
C TYR A 5 11.84 -7.26 18.22
N ASN A 6 11.39 -8.30 17.53
CA ASN A 6 11.99 -9.63 17.55
C ASN A 6 11.91 -10.32 16.18
N PHE A 7 12.74 -11.34 15.98
CA PHE A 7 12.67 -12.20 14.80
C PHE A 7 11.87 -13.46 15.12
N LYS A 8 11.00 -13.87 14.20
CA LYS A 8 10.35 -15.19 14.23
C LYS A 8 9.96 -15.63 12.82
N ASP A 9 9.82 -16.93 12.63
CA ASP A 9 9.18 -17.47 11.44
C ASP A 9 7.68 -17.15 11.48
N TYR A 10 7.11 -16.83 10.31
CA TYR A 10 5.69 -16.52 10.20
C TYR A 10 5.09 -17.10 8.92
N LEU A 11 4.08 -17.95 9.10
CA LEU A 11 3.43 -18.71 8.03
C LEU A 11 4.48 -19.40 7.15
N ASN A 12 4.33 -19.37 5.82
CA ASN A 12 5.30 -19.90 4.87
C ASN A 12 6.18 -18.82 4.22
N PHE A 13 6.37 -17.68 4.90
CA PHE A 13 7.18 -16.56 4.40
C PHE A 13 8.61 -16.55 4.96
N GLY A 14 8.96 -17.53 5.80
CA GLY A 14 10.25 -17.60 6.47
C GLY A 14 10.35 -16.58 7.61
N LYS A 15 11.57 -16.10 7.86
CA LYS A 15 11.85 -15.18 8.95
C LYS A 15 11.28 -13.80 8.68
N CYS A 16 10.65 -13.25 9.71
CA CYS A 16 10.11 -11.91 9.74
C CYS A 16 10.60 -11.16 10.97
N VAL A 17 10.69 -9.83 10.87
CA VAL A 17 10.86 -8.92 12.00
C VAL A 17 9.48 -8.45 12.45
N PHE A 18 9.12 -8.76 13.69
CA PHE A 18 7.91 -8.24 14.32
C PHE A 18 8.27 -7.03 15.16
N ILE A 19 7.67 -5.88 14.84
CA ILE A 19 7.92 -4.58 15.46
C ILE A 19 6.66 -4.16 16.18
N THR A 20 6.75 -3.74 17.44
CA THR A 20 5.60 -3.32 18.22
C THR A 20 5.93 -2.14 19.13
N ASN A 21 4.94 -1.26 19.33
CA ASN A 21 4.96 -0.24 20.39
C ASN A 21 3.98 -0.56 21.53
N GLY A 22 3.43 -1.78 21.56
CA GLY A 22 2.42 -2.21 22.53
C GLY A 22 0.98 -1.77 22.23
N LEU A 23 0.77 -0.98 21.17
CA LEU A 23 -0.55 -0.59 20.66
C LEU A 23 -0.80 -1.13 19.25
N LEU A 24 0.25 -1.15 18.42
CA LEU A 24 0.25 -1.63 17.04
C LEU A 24 1.43 -2.58 16.85
N THR A 25 1.21 -3.66 16.11
CA THR A 25 2.25 -4.60 15.72
C THR A 25 2.33 -4.72 14.20
N LEU A 26 3.54 -4.58 13.65
CA LEU A 26 3.89 -4.90 12.27
C LEU A 26 4.70 -6.21 12.21
N GLY A 27 4.54 -6.98 11.15
CA GLY A 27 5.43 -8.10 10.81
C GLY A 27 5.94 -7.92 9.39
N VAL A 28 7.26 -7.76 9.25
CA VAL A 28 7.92 -7.47 7.97
C VAL A 28 8.84 -8.64 7.60
N THR A 29 8.71 -9.16 6.38
CA THR A 29 9.52 -10.27 5.90
C THR A 29 10.99 -9.85 5.70
N VAL A 30 11.93 -10.73 6.06
CA VAL A 30 13.37 -10.51 5.80
C VAL A 30 14.01 -11.53 4.86
N ASP A 31 13.46 -12.75 4.78
CA ASP A 31 13.96 -13.78 3.87
C ASP A 31 13.42 -13.61 2.43
N ILE A 32 12.34 -12.85 2.26
CA ILE A 32 11.71 -12.47 0.99
C ILE A 32 11.22 -11.01 1.09
N GLY A 33 11.16 -10.24 0.01
CA GLY A 33 10.48 -8.93 -0.01
C GLY A 33 11.39 -7.69 -0.18
N PRO A 34 11.14 -6.59 0.57
CA PRO A 34 10.47 -6.54 1.88
C PRO A 34 8.94 -6.40 1.77
N ARG A 35 8.21 -7.04 2.69
CA ARG A 35 6.74 -7.03 2.72
C ARG A 35 6.20 -6.92 4.14
N VAL A 36 5.22 -6.06 4.39
CA VAL A 36 4.49 -6.05 5.67
C VAL A 36 3.35 -7.06 5.57
N ILE A 37 3.58 -8.27 6.09
CA ILE A 37 2.66 -9.40 6.01
C ILE A 37 1.76 -9.51 7.26
N PHE A 38 2.06 -8.72 8.28
CA PHE A 38 1.24 -8.60 9.48
C PHE A 38 1.10 -7.13 9.87
N CYS A 39 -0.12 -6.72 10.18
CA CYS A 39 -0.44 -5.42 10.78
C CYS A 39 -1.69 -5.58 11.64
N ALA A 40 -1.65 -5.21 12.91
CA ALA A 40 -2.82 -5.29 13.79
C ALA A 40 -2.69 -4.36 14.99
N LEU A 41 -3.82 -3.82 15.43
CA LEU A 41 -3.95 -3.26 16.77
C LEU A 41 -3.72 -4.38 17.82
N GLU A 42 -3.15 -4.04 18.97
CA GLU A 42 -2.89 -5.00 20.04
C GLU A 42 -4.18 -5.72 20.47
N GLY A 43 -4.13 -7.05 20.50
CA GLY A 43 -5.29 -7.89 20.80
C GLY A 43 -6.27 -8.13 19.63
N HIS A 44 -6.01 -7.56 18.45
CA HIS A 44 -6.83 -7.75 17.25
C HIS A 44 -6.17 -8.65 16.21
N GLU A 45 -6.95 -9.06 15.21
CA GLU A 45 -6.49 -9.92 14.12
C GLU A 45 -5.67 -9.16 13.07
N ASN A 46 -4.79 -9.87 12.36
CA ASN A 46 -4.04 -9.33 11.22
C ASN A 46 -4.98 -8.81 10.12
N ILE A 47 -4.79 -7.57 9.67
CA ILE A 47 -5.55 -6.99 8.55
C ILE A 47 -4.92 -7.26 7.18
N MET A 48 -3.65 -7.65 7.12
CA MET A 48 -2.93 -7.88 5.85
C MET A 48 -3.34 -9.21 5.22
N PHE A 49 -3.53 -9.21 3.90
CA PHE A 49 -3.71 -10.44 3.13
C PHE A 49 -2.39 -11.23 3.07
N ALA A 50 -2.47 -12.56 3.14
CA ALA A 50 -1.33 -13.46 3.00
C ALA A 50 -1.64 -14.56 1.98
N ASP A 51 -0.92 -14.57 0.86
CA ASP A 51 -1.10 -15.56 -0.21
C ASP A 51 -0.27 -16.83 0.03
N GLU A 52 -0.57 -17.56 1.11
CA GLU A 52 0.17 -18.77 1.50
C GLU A 52 0.18 -19.83 0.38
N GLU A 53 -0.92 -19.95 -0.37
CA GLU A 53 -1.04 -20.93 -1.45
C GLU A 53 -0.37 -20.51 -2.76
N ARG A 54 0.19 -19.29 -2.82
CA ARG A 54 0.82 -18.72 -4.03
C ARG A 54 -0.14 -18.74 -5.22
N ARG A 55 -1.39 -18.40 -4.94
CA ARG A 55 -2.50 -18.41 -5.91
C ARG A 55 -2.27 -17.40 -7.01
N PHE A 56 -1.65 -16.27 -6.69
CA PHE A 56 -1.41 -15.17 -7.62
C PHE A 56 0.06 -15.13 -8.03
N LYS A 57 0.32 -15.37 -9.31
CA LYS A 57 1.67 -15.47 -9.86
C LYS A 57 1.70 -15.09 -11.34
N LEU A 58 2.85 -14.59 -11.80
CA LEU A 58 3.07 -14.22 -13.19
C LEU A 58 4.48 -14.63 -13.63
N ASP A 59 4.59 -15.19 -14.84
CA ASP A 59 5.88 -15.53 -15.44
C ASP A 59 6.50 -14.28 -16.08
N ALA A 60 7.58 -13.79 -15.49
CA ALA A 60 8.33 -12.63 -15.99
C ALA A 60 9.42 -13.02 -16.99
N GLY A 61 9.30 -14.19 -17.63
CA GLY A 61 10.22 -14.65 -18.67
C GLY A 61 11.57 -15.02 -18.08
N GLU A 62 12.65 -14.42 -18.60
CA GLU A 62 14.01 -14.73 -18.17
C GLU A 62 14.30 -14.42 -16.69
N TYR A 63 13.48 -13.58 -16.06
CA TYR A 63 13.60 -13.20 -14.65
C TYR A 63 12.94 -14.23 -13.70
N GLY A 64 12.09 -15.11 -14.22
CA GLY A 64 11.42 -16.17 -13.46
C GLY A 64 10.01 -15.82 -12.98
N MET A 65 9.50 -16.59 -12.01
CA MET A 65 8.14 -16.45 -11.51
C MET A 65 8.04 -15.43 -10.39
N TRP A 66 7.20 -14.41 -10.59
CA TRP A 66 6.75 -13.54 -9.51
C TRP A 66 5.53 -14.12 -8.81
N TYR A 67 5.44 -13.85 -7.51
CA TYR A 67 4.33 -14.25 -6.65
C TYR A 67 3.83 -13.04 -5.86
N ASN A 68 2.51 -12.92 -5.66
CA ASN A 68 1.96 -11.78 -4.93
C ASN A 68 2.39 -11.80 -3.45
N TYR A 69 2.46 -12.97 -2.80
CA TYR A 69 2.69 -13.15 -1.35
C TYR A 69 1.70 -12.44 -0.41
N GLY A 70 1.00 -11.38 -0.86
CA GLY A 70 0.18 -10.49 -0.03
C GLY A 70 0.99 -9.38 0.65
N GLY A 71 0.36 -8.76 1.65
CA GLY A 71 0.93 -7.70 2.47
C GLY A 71 1.11 -6.36 1.76
N HIS A 72 1.79 -5.44 2.45
CA HIS A 72 2.25 -4.20 1.84
C HIS A 72 3.60 -4.36 1.15
N ARG A 73 3.76 -3.79 -0.05
CA ARG A 73 4.99 -3.80 -0.85
C ARG A 73 5.17 -2.49 -1.64
N LEU A 74 6.37 -2.30 -2.19
CA LEU A 74 6.70 -1.18 -3.08
C LEU A 74 7.01 -1.70 -4.48
N TRP A 75 6.34 -1.13 -5.48
CA TRP A 75 6.57 -1.35 -6.90
C TRP A 75 6.96 -0.07 -7.62
N CYS A 76 7.41 -0.25 -8.86
CA CYS A 76 7.75 0.80 -9.80
C CYS A 76 6.66 0.87 -10.88
N SER A 77 6.05 2.04 -11.04
CA SER A 77 5.06 2.35 -12.09
C SER A 77 5.76 2.96 -13.31
N PRO A 78 5.31 2.73 -14.56
CA PRO A 78 4.07 2.02 -14.95
C PRO A 78 4.13 0.50 -14.73
N GLU A 79 2.97 -0.12 -14.62
CA GLU A 79 2.83 -1.58 -14.54
C GLU A 79 3.22 -2.22 -15.88
N ILE A 80 4.42 -2.80 -15.95
CA ILE A 80 4.98 -3.39 -17.17
C ILE A 80 5.68 -4.72 -16.88
N VAL A 81 5.62 -5.64 -17.85
CA VAL A 81 6.41 -6.87 -17.84
C VAL A 81 7.69 -6.63 -18.64
N PRO A 82 8.88 -7.02 -18.15
CA PRO A 82 9.10 -7.80 -16.92
C PRO A 82 9.31 -6.96 -15.65
N GLU A 83 9.57 -5.65 -15.73
CA GLU A 83 10.10 -4.88 -14.60
C GLU A 83 9.22 -4.89 -13.34
N THR A 84 7.92 -4.66 -13.44
CA THR A 84 7.01 -4.67 -12.28
C THR A 84 6.84 -6.08 -11.70
N TYR A 85 7.01 -7.09 -12.54
CA TYR A 85 6.80 -8.50 -12.20
C TYR A 85 8.10 -9.28 -12.06
N ALA A 86 9.25 -8.62 -11.96
CA ALA A 86 10.47 -9.33 -11.63
C ALA A 86 10.39 -9.87 -10.20
N PRO A 87 10.86 -11.09 -9.93
CA PRO A 87 10.72 -11.68 -8.59
C PRO A 87 11.37 -10.82 -7.51
N ASP A 88 10.57 -10.42 -6.54
CA ASP A 88 10.95 -9.63 -5.36
C ASP A 88 11.09 -10.53 -4.12
N SER A 89 11.48 -11.79 -4.32
CA SER A 89 11.55 -12.83 -3.29
C SER A 89 12.96 -13.10 -2.78
N SER A 90 13.84 -12.11 -2.84
CA SER A 90 15.20 -12.20 -2.31
C SER A 90 15.25 -11.74 -0.84
N PRO A 91 16.22 -12.22 -0.05
CA PRO A 91 16.47 -11.70 1.29
C PRO A 91 16.80 -10.21 1.27
N VAL A 92 16.38 -9.49 2.31
CA VAL A 92 16.56 -8.04 2.44
C VAL A 92 17.47 -7.69 3.60
N GLU A 93 18.19 -6.58 3.45
CA GLU A 93 18.95 -6.00 4.56
C GLU A 93 17.98 -5.37 5.56
N PHE A 94 18.22 -5.60 6.84
CA PHE A 94 17.45 -5.01 7.94
C PHE A 94 18.36 -4.22 8.88
N LYS A 95 17.93 -2.99 9.20
CA LYS A 95 18.61 -2.11 10.15
C LYS A 95 17.59 -1.49 11.11
N ALA A 96 17.91 -1.48 12.40
CA ALA A 96 17.12 -0.83 13.44
C ALA A 96 17.95 0.26 14.14
N GLU A 97 17.39 1.47 14.24
CA GLU A 97 18.01 2.62 14.89
C GLU A 97 16.94 3.36 15.73
N GLY A 98 16.91 3.10 17.03
CA GLY A 98 15.86 3.64 17.90
C GLY A 98 14.48 3.09 17.53
N ASN A 99 13.55 3.97 17.16
CA ASN A 99 12.20 3.65 16.68
C ASN A 99 12.10 3.54 15.15
N VAL A 100 13.22 3.64 14.43
CA VAL A 100 13.29 3.58 12.97
C VAL A 100 13.80 2.21 12.51
N PHE A 101 13.06 1.59 11.59
CA PHE A 101 13.35 0.28 11.02
C PHE A 101 13.43 0.38 9.51
N THR A 102 14.60 0.10 8.94
CA THR A 102 14.86 0.19 7.50
C THR A 102 15.04 -1.21 6.93
N PHE A 103 14.34 -1.47 5.82
CA PHE A 103 14.44 -2.69 5.02
C PHE A 103 14.87 -2.31 3.61
N THR A 104 15.97 -2.89 3.12
CA THR A 104 16.53 -2.57 1.79
C THR A 104 16.62 -3.84 0.96
N ALA A 105 15.94 -3.84 -0.20
CA ALA A 105 16.02 -4.92 -1.18
C ALA A 105 17.35 -4.89 -1.94
N PRO A 106 17.80 -6.02 -2.50
CA PRO A 106 18.92 -6.02 -3.43
C PRO A 106 18.60 -5.17 -4.68
N GLU A 107 19.65 -4.75 -5.37
CA GLU A 107 19.51 -4.09 -6.67
C GLU A 107 18.76 -4.98 -7.66
N THR A 108 17.76 -4.41 -8.33
CA THR A 108 17.02 -5.10 -9.38
C THR A 108 17.83 -5.13 -10.68
N PRO A 109 17.55 -6.08 -11.59
CA PRO A 109 18.13 -6.08 -12.93
C PRO A 109 17.86 -4.81 -13.76
N PHE A 110 16.97 -3.94 -13.30
CA PHE A 110 16.57 -2.68 -13.94
C PHE A 110 17.23 -1.45 -13.33
N GLY A 111 18.30 -1.66 -12.53
CA GLY A 111 19.12 -0.59 -11.96
C GLY A 111 18.38 0.22 -10.90
N LYS A 112 17.57 -0.43 -10.06
CA LYS A 112 16.82 0.20 -8.98
C LYS A 112 17.04 -0.51 -7.65
N VAL A 113 17.09 0.26 -6.56
CA VAL A 113 17.11 -0.27 -5.19
C VAL A 113 15.87 0.23 -4.46
N PHE A 114 15.14 -0.71 -3.85
CA PHE A 114 13.89 -0.45 -3.15
C PHE A 114 14.15 -0.48 -1.65
N SER A 115 13.55 0.45 -0.90
CA SER A 115 13.57 0.39 0.56
C SER A 115 12.27 0.86 1.20
N LEU A 116 11.95 0.25 2.33
CA LEU A 116 10.85 0.62 3.21
C LEU A 116 11.43 1.05 4.56
N VAL A 117 11.05 2.24 5.03
CA VAL A 117 11.43 2.75 6.34
C VAL A 117 10.21 2.95 7.19
N PHE A 118 10.20 2.35 8.38
CA PHE A 118 9.12 2.46 9.34
C PHE A 118 9.60 3.23 10.56
N GLU A 119 8.91 4.30 10.93
CA GLU A 119 9.12 5.03 12.17
C GLU A 119 7.93 4.80 13.11
N MET A 120 8.14 4.02 14.15
CA MET A 120 7.08 3.69 15.12
C MET A 120 6.84 4.87 16.07
N SER A 121 5.58 5.23 16.28
CA SER A 121 5.21 6.13 17.38
C SER A 121 5.47 5.47 18.74
N GLU A 122 5.89 6.25 19.74
CA GLU A 122 6.15 5.75 21.11
C GLU A 122 4.86 5.59 21.94
N ASP A 123 3.78 6.30 21.55
CA ASP A 123 2.58 6.48 22.37
C ASP A 123 1.25 6.37 21.61
N LYS A 124 1.25 6.20 20.27
CA LYS A 124 0.04 6.02 19.45
C LYS A 124 0.09 4.73 18.64
N ALA A 125 -1.07 4.19 18.27
CA ALA A 125 -1.19 3.12 17.27
C ALA A 125 -0.94 3.68 15.85
N GLU A 126 0.28 4.19 15.64
CA GLU A 126 0.70 4.95 14.46
C GLU A 126 2.11 4.55 14.04
N VAL A 127 2.34 4.52 12.72
CA VAL A 127 3.66 4.32 12.13
C VAL A 127 3.82 5.22 10.91
N GLY A 128 4.93 5.94 10.84
CA GLY A 128 5.37 6.61 9.61
C GLY A 128 6.00 5.61 8.66
N VAL A 129 5.65 5.65 7.38
CA VAL A 129 6.16 4.75 6.34
C VAL A 129 6.76 5.58 5.22
N ILE A 130 8.03 5.35 4.90
CA ILE A 130 8.69 5.95 3.74
C ILE A 130 9.05 4.84 2.77
N SER A 131 8.45 4.91 1.58
CA SER A 131 8.75 4.02 0.46
C SER A 131 9.71 4.71 -0.50
N ARG A 132 10.85 4.08 -0.82
CA ARG A 132 11.89 4.68 -1.67
C ARG A 132 12.29 3.79 -2.82
N ILE A 133 12.50 4.40 -3.98
CA ILE A 133 13.13 3.76 -5.14
C ILE A 133 14.30 4.63 -5.59
N LYS A 134 15.52 4.12 -5.46
CA LYS A 134 16.73 4.80 -5.92
C LYS A 134 17.11 4.31 -7.31
N ASN A 135 17.34 5.23 -8.24
CA ASN A 135 17.99 4.91 -9.52
C ASN A 135 19.48 4.69 -9.27
N VAL A 136 19.96 3.46 -9.41
CA VAL A 136 21.38 3.10 -9.28
C VAL A 136 22.04 2.79 -10.63
N SER A 137 21.30 2.94 -11.73
CA SER A 137 21.85 2.85 -13.07
C SER A 137 22.72 4.07 -13.44
N ASP A 138 23.41 3.98 -14.56
CA ASP A 138 24.25 5.04 -15.13
C ASP A 138 23.50 6.03 -16.02
N LYS A 139 22.17 5.90 -16.14
CA LYS A 139 21.33 6.71 -17.01
C LYS A 139 20.05 7.20 -16.33
N PRO A 140 19.40 8.26 -16.86
CA PRO A 140 18.08 8.66 -16.40
C PRO A 140 17.04 7.55 -16.60
N SER A 141 16.07 7.46 -15.68
CA SER A 141 14.98 6.48 -15.75
C SER A 141 13.64 7.14 -15.42
N LEU A 142 12.65 6.97 -16.30
CA LEU A 142 11.30 7.49 -16.13
C LEU A 142 10.45 6.49 -15.34
N PHE A 143 10.05 6.83 -14.12
CA PHE A 143 9.22 5.97 -13.28
C PHE A 143 8.49 6.75 -12.18
N ALA A 144 7.63 6.06 -11.43
CA ALA A 144 7.04 6.54 -10.17
C ALA A 144 7.10 5.42 -9.10
N PRO A 145 7.26 5.76 -7.82
CA PRO A 145 7.06 4.81 -6.73
C PRO A 145 5.58 4.48 -6.60
N TRP A 146 5.28 3.23 -6.24
CA TRP A 146 3.92 2.70 -6.11
C TRP A 146 3.80 1.84 -4.85
N SER A 147 3.19 2.39 -3.80
CA SER A 147 2.98 1.75 -2.49
C SER A 147 1.67 0.96 -2.51
N LEU A 148 1.75 -0.37 -2.47
CA LEU A 148 0.57 -1.25 -2.48
C LEU A 148 0.34 -1.85 -1.10
N THR A 149 -0.86 -1.74 -0.55
CA THR A 149 -1.24 -2.37 0.71
C THR A 149 -2.35 -3.39 0.48
N CYS A 150 -2.00 -4.68 0.47
CA CYS A 150 -2.93 -5.77 0.24
C CYS A 150 -3.60 -6.21 1.55
N LEU A 151 -4.92 -6.05 1.63
CA LEU A 151 -5.74 -6.24 2.82
C LEU A 151 -6.67 -7.45 2.64
N ASP A 152 -6.87 -8.17 3.75
CA ASP A 152 -7.57 -9.46 3.75
C ASP A 152 -9.06 -9.32 3.41
N ARG A 153 -9.68 -10.46 3.11
CA ARG A 153 -11.10 -10.59 2.75
C ARG A 153 -12.05 -9.86 3.70
N GLY A 154 -13.12 -9.31 3.14
CA GLY A 154 -14.13 -8.52 3.85
C GLY A 154 -13.76 -7.05 4.05
N SER A 155 -12.60 -6.61 3.55
CA SER A 155 -12.16 -5.22 3.64
C SER A 155 -13.07 -4.27 2.87
N ALA A 156 -13.31 -3.09 3.45
CA ALA A 156 -14.04 -2.00 2.83
C ALA A 156 -13.17 -0.73 2.78
N ALA A 157 -12.68 -0.37 1.59
CA ALA A 157 -11.94 0.87 1.39
C ALA A 157 -12.89 2.05 1.18
N ILE A 158 -12.58 3.18 1.81
CA ILE A 158 -13.33 4.43 1.80
C ILE A 158 -12.34 5.57 1.66
N LEU A 159 -12.50 6.40 0.64
CA LEU A 159 -11.66 7.57 0.41
C LEU A 159 -12.51 8.80 0.08
N PRO A 160 -12.10 10.00 0.51
CA PRO A 160 -12.84 11.23 0.24
C PRO A 160 -12.70 11.64 -1.24
N MET A 161 -13.77 12.19 -1.80
CA MET A 161 -13.69 12.83 -3.12
C MET A 161 -13.12 14.24 -3.00
N CYS A 162 -12.42 14.70 -4.04
CA CYS A 162 -11.96 16.08 -4.11
C CYS A 162 -13.14 17.08 -3.97
N THR A 163 -13.00 18.03 -3.05
CA THR A 163 -13.96 19.11 -2.78
C THR A 163 -13.42 20.49 -3.14
N ARG A 164 -12.21 20.59 -3.72
CA ARG A 164 -11.62 21.86 -4.16
C ARG A 164 -12.57 22.57 -5.12
N LYS A 165 -12.90 23.83 -4.85
CA LYS A 165 -13.71 24.64 -5.77
C LYS A 165 -12.86 25.08 -6.96
N SER A 166 -13.20 24.61 -8.15
CA SER A 166 -12.47 24.89 -9.41
C SER A 166 -13.25 25.80 -10.39
N GLY A 167 -14.46 26.23 -10.02
CA GLY A 167 -15.32 27.02 -10.91
C GLY A 167 -15.75 26.20 -12.13
N PHE A 168 -15.31 26.61 -13.32
CA PHE A 168 -15.64 25.94 -14.59
C PHE A 168 -14.68 24.80 -14.96
N LEU A 169 -13.58 24.62 -14.23
CA LEU A 169 -12.57 23.59 -14.52
C LEU A 169 -12.87 22.29 -13.78
N PRO A 170 -12.43 21.12 -14.29
CA PRO A 170 -12.55 19.86 -13.57
C PRO A 170 -11.70 19.84 -12.29
N ASN A 171 -12.17 19.10 -11.27
CA ASN A 171 -11.44 18.87 -10.02
C ASN A 171 -11.41 17.39 -9.60
N ARG A 172 -12.04 16.50 -10.37
CA ARG A 172 -12.14 15.07 -10.09
C ARG A 172 -11.78 14.30 -11.34
N VAL A 173 -10.96 13.28 -11.16
CA VAL A 173 -10.59 12.26 -12.13
C VAL A 173 -10.93 10.92 -11.49
N VAL A 174 -11.57 10.06 -12.28
CA VAL A 174 -11.81 8.67 -11.92
C VAL A 174 -11.37 7.84 -13.12
N SER A 175 -10.33 7.02 -12.94
CA SER A 175 -9.82 6.12 -13.98
C SER A 175 -10.30 4.70 -13.71
N PHE A 176 -10.63 3.97 -14.77
CA PHE A 176 -11.01 2.57 -14.73
C PHE A 176 -10.10 1.77 -15.66
N TRP A 177 -9.81 0.53 -15.26
CA TRP A 177 -9.12 -0.43 -16.12
C TRP A 177 -10.12 -1.10 -17.06
N GLU A 178 -9.66 -1.65 -18.18
CA GLU A 178 -10.51 -2.31 -19.19
C GLU A 178 -11.45 -3.36 -18.58
N TYR A 179 -10.97 -4.09 -17.57
CA TYR A 179 -11.73 -5.13 -16.89
C TYR A 179 -12.72 -4.61 -15.83
N SER A 180 -12.74 -3.31 -15.54
CA SER A 180 -13.54 -2.75 -14.45
C SER A 180 -14.94 -2.41 -14.93
N ASP A 181 -15.92 -3.17 -14.46
CA ASP A 181 -17.33 -2.87 -14.69
C ASP A 181 -17.76 -1.68 -13.82
N VAL A 182 -18.14 -0.57 -14.44
CA VAL A 182 -18.60 0.64 -13.72
C VAL A 182 -19.89 0.41 -12.91
N TYR A 183 -20.61 -0.69 -13.16
CA TYR A 183 -21.78 -1.13 -12.40
C TYR A 183 -21.45 -2.17 -11.31
N ASP A 184 -20.16 -2.43 -11.04
CA ASP A 184 -19.75 -3.39 -10.02
C ASP A 184 -20.43 -3.07 -8.67
N PRO A 185 -21.18 -4.01 -8.08
CA PRO A 185 -21.95 -3.77 -6.85
C PRO A 185 -21.06 -3.48 -5.63
N ARG A 186 -19.77 -3.80 -5.69
CA ARG A 186 -18.80 -3.47 -4.64
C ARG A 186 -18.42 -1.99 -4.66
N PHE A 187 -18.58 -1.32 -5.80
CA PHE A 187 -18.22 0.08 -6.00
C PHE A 187 -19.40 1.02 -5.73
N LYS A 188 -19.15 2.05 -4.92
CA LYS A 188 -20.06 3.15 -4.68
C LYS A 188 -19.29 4.45 -4.77
N MET A 189 -19.81 5.41 -5.52
CA MET A 189 -19.29 6.77 -5.57
C MET A 189 -20.39 7.77 -5.22
N THR A 190 -20.05 8.77 -4.43
CA THR A 190 -20.90 9.90 -4.08
C THR A 190 -20.16 11.21 -4.35
N ASN A 191 -20.78 12.35 -4.03
CA ASN A 191 -20.08 13.63 -4.08
C ASN A 191 -19.04 13.81 -2.98
N GLU A 192 -19.06 12.99 -1.92
CA GLU A 192 -18.23 13.17 -0.72
C GLU A 192 -17.15 12.11 -0.59
N TYR A 193 -17.42 10.89 -1.06
CA TYR A 193 -16.52 9.75 -0.93
C TYR A 193 -16.75 8.70 -2.03
N ALA A 194 -15.70 7.91 -2.31
CA ALA A 194 -15.76 6.65 -3.03
C ALA A 194 -15.53 5.48 -2.06
N ARG A 195 -16.10 4.32 -2.38
CA ARG A 195 -16.13 3.15 -1.51
C ARG A 195 -16.11 1.86 -2.31
N ILE A 196 -15.20 0.94 -1.99
CA ILE A 196 -15.02 -0.36 -2.66
C ILE A 196 -15.00 -1.47 -1.59
N ARG A 197 -15.81 -2.53 -1.74
CA ARG A 197 -15.71 -3.76 -0.90
C ARG A 197 -14.89 -4.82 -1.59
N GLN A 198 -14.20 -5.60 -0.80
CA GLN A 198 -13.88 -6.97 -1.16
C GLN A 198 -15.13 -7.85 -0.95
N ASP A 199 -15.42 -8.73 -1.91
CA ASP A 199 -16.48 -9.73 -1.81
C ASP A 199 -16.00 -11.06 -2.40
N SER A 200 -15.91 -12.10 -1.55
CA SER A 200 -15.45 -13.44 -1.95
C SER A 200 -16.40 -14.17 -2.90
N PHE A 201 -17.61 -13.68 -3.11
CA PHE A 201 -18.55 -14.23 -4.09
C PHE A 201 -18.42 -13.58 -5.48
N LEU A 202 -17.59 -12.54 -5.63
CA LEU A 202 -17.38 -11.81 -6.87
C LEU A 202 -15.92 -11.96 -7.34
N PRO A 203 -15.62 -12.99 -8.16
CA PRO A 203 -14.25 -13.30 -8.58
C PRO A 203 -13.69 -12.36 -9.65
N THR A 204 -14.53 -11.57 -10.30
CA THR A 204 -14.08 -10.62 -11.31
C THR A 204 -13.22 -9.53 -10.67
N PRO A 205 -12.06 -9.19 -11.24
CA PRO A 205 -11.27 -8.07 -10.76
C PRO A 205 -12.00 -6.75 -11.00
N PHE A 206 -11.84 -5.81 -10.09
CA PHE A 206 -12.32 -4.43 -10.24
C PHE A 206 -11.24 -3.48 -9.74
N LYS A 207 -10.97 -2.40 -10.48
CA LYS A 207 -10.00 -1.37 -10.10
C LYS A 207 -10.47 0.02 -10.48
N ALA A 208 -10.29 0.97 -9.56
CA ALA A 208 -10.55 2.38 -9.83
C ALA A 208 -9.44 3.26 -9.23
N ALA A 209 -9.08 4.33 -9.94
CA ALA A 209 -8.11 5.33 -9.49
C ALA A 209 -8.77 6.70 -9.27
N PHE A 210 -8.20 7.50 -8.37
CA PHE A 210 -8.71 8.81 -8.00
C PHE A 210 -7.59 9.83 -7.78
N ASN A 211 -7.85 11.10 -8.12
CA ASN A 211 -7.05 12.22 -7.63
C ASN A 211 -7.48 12.60 -6.19
N ASN A 212 -6.94 11.89 -5.21
CA ASN A 212 -7.25 12.08 -3.80
C ASN A 212 -6.42 13.23 -3.18
N GLU A 213 -6.93 14.46 -3.32
CA GLU A 213 -6.31 15.68 -2.78
C GLU A 213 -6.38 15.81 -1.26
N ASN A 214 -7.31 15.08 -0.61
CA ASN A 214 -7.38 15.07 0.86
C ASN A 214 -6.32 14.13 1.45
N GLY A 215 -5.66 13.31 0.63
CA GLY A 215 -4.46 12.57 1.01
C GLY A 215 -4.69 11.44 2.01
N TRP A 216 -5.89 10.88 2.13
CA TRP A 216 -6.10 9.71 3.01
C TRP A 216 -7.11 8.72 2.45
N GLU A 217 -6.94 7.45 2.82
CA GLU A 217 -7.89 6.36 2.61
C GLU A 217 -8.06 5.56 3.90
N ALA A 218 -9.26 5.04 4.12
CA ALA A 218 -9.61 4.25 5.29
C ALA A 218 -10.06 2.86 4.84
N VAL A 219 -9.64 1.82 5.56
CA VAL A 219 -10.10 0.46 5.33
C VAL A 219 -10.67 -0.11 6.62
N VAL A 220 -11.92 -0.57 6.55
CA VAL A 220 -12.62 -1.21 7.67
C VAL A 220 -12.56 -2.71 7.47
N LEU A 221 -12.00 -3.42 8.45
CA LEU A 221 -11.80 -4.86 8.41
C LEU A 221 -11.55 -5.39 9.83
N LYS A 222 -12.09 -6.58 10.17
CA LYS A 222 -11.77 -7.30 11.42
C LYS A 222 -11.81 -6.44 12.68
N ASN A 223 -12.91 -5.69 12.85
CA ASN A 223 -13.15 -4.77 13.95
C ASN A 223 -12.10 -3.65 14.10
N GLN A 224 -11.40 -3.30 13.03
CA GLN A 224 -10.40 -2.26 12.97
C GLN A 224 -10.68 -1.30 11.81
N VAL A 225 -10.27 -0.04 11.98
CA VAL A 225 -10.10 0.91 10.89
C VAL A 225 -8.62 1.17 10.71
N PHE A 226 -8.10 0.84 9.53
CA PHE A 226 -6.77 1.19 9.07
C PHE A 226 -6.85 2.46 8.23
N ILE A 227 -6.21 3.54 8.68
CA ILE A 227 -6.07 4.78 7.91
C ILE A 227 -4.68 4.79 7.29
N LYS A 228 -4.62 5.00 5.98
CA LYS A 228 -3.39 5.25 5.22
C LYS A 228 -3.44 6.67 4.68
N LYS A 229 -2.54 7.53 5.18
CA LYS A 229 -2.50 8.96 4.86
C LYS A 229 -1.20 9.28 4.13
N ILE A 230 -1.28 9.94 2.99
CA ILE A 230 -0.16 10.59 2.30
C ILE A 230 0.15 11.88 3.05
N THR A 231 1.41 12.11 3.41
CA THR A 231 1.79 13.28 4.22
C THR A 231 1.50 14.61 3.53
N GLU A 232 1.67 14.67 2.20
CA GLU A 232 1.38 15.84 1.39
C GLU A 232 0.93 15.46 -0.04
N TYR A 233 -0.20 16.02 -0.49
CA TYR A 233 -0.60 15.95 -1.90
C TYR A 233 0.09 17.06 -2.70
N GLN A 234 0.58 16.74 -3.89
CA GLN A 234 1.28 17.69 -4.75
C GLN A 234 0.63 17.80 -6.12
N PHE A 235 0.69 19.00 -6.72
CA PHE A 235 0.20 19.25 -8.08
C PHE A 235 1.25 18.85 -9.12
N ILE A 236 1.55 17.56 -9.16
CA ILE A 236 2.57 16.94 -10.00
C ILE A 236 1.92 15.93 -10.95
N ARG A 237 2.73 15.36 -11.84
CA ARG A 237 2.30 14.27 -12.69
C ARG A 237 2.33 12.97 -11.89
N TYR A 238 1.17 12.35 -11.70
CA TYR A 238 1.06 10.96 -11.26
C TYR A 238 0.82 10.05 -12.47
N PRO A 239 1.03 8.73 -12.36
CA PRO A 239 0.61 7.76 -13.37
C PRO A 239 -0.93 7.74 -13.58
N ASP A 240 -1.39 6.92 -14.52
CA ASP A 240 -2.80 6.47 -14.61
C ASP A 240 -3.86 7.59 -14.64
N TYR A 241 -3.63 8.55 -15.54
CA TYR A 241 -4.38 9.81 -15.70
C TYR A 241 -4.22 10.79 -14.52
N SER A 242 -3.04 10.83 -13.92
CA SER A 242 -2.70 11.68 -12.78
C SER A 242 -3.52 11.37 -11.53
N CYS A 243 -3.76 10.08 -11.28
CA CYS A 243 -4.34 9.60 -10.04
C CYS A 243 -3.23 9.20 -9.06
N ASN A 244 -3.34 9.65 -7.81
CA ASN A 244 -2.36 9.33 -6.76
C ASN A 244 -2.82 8.20 -5.84
N VAL A 245 -4.07 7.76 -5.96
CA VAL A 245 -4.63 6.62 -5.21
C VAL A 245 -5.35 5.68 -6.15
N GLU A 246 -5.16 4.40 -5.95
CA GLU A 246 -5.80 3.30 -6.66
C GLU A 246 -6.36 2.29 -5.66
N VAL A 247 -7.50 1.69 -6.01
CA VAL A 247 -8.09 0.61 -5.22
C VAL A 247 -8.47 -0.54 -6.14
N PHE A 248 -7.86 -1.69 -5.91
CA PHE A 248 -8.13 -2.94 -6.62
C PHE A 248 -8.85 -3.93 -5.70
N THR A 249 -9.71 -4.79 -6.24
CA THR A 249 -10.27 -5.92 -5.50
C THR A 249 -10.63 -7.12 -6.38
N ASN A 250 -10.59 -8.31 -5.79
CA ASN A 250 -11.06 -9.59 -6.34
C ASN A 250 -11.74 -10.44 -5.24
N ASP A 251 -11.90 -11.75 -5.44
CA ASP A 251 -12.49 -12.68 -4.46
C ASP A 251 -11.62 -12.96 -3.22
N ALA A 252 -10.33 -12.65 -3.25
CA ALA A 252 -9.41 -12.89 -2.14
C ALA A 252 -9.06 -11.65 -1.33
N PHE A 253 -8.85 -10.50 -1.97
CA PHE A 253 -8.26 -9.35 -1.31
C PHE A 253 -8.72 -8.01 -1.91
N LEU A 254 -8.36 -6.94 -1.21
CA LEU A 254 -8.42 -5.56 -1.69
C LEU A 254 -7.03 -4.94 -1.54
N GLU A 255 -6.56 -4.25 -2.58
CA GLU A 255 -5.33 -3.47 -2.53
C GLU A 255 -5.67 -1.98 -2.46
N CYS A 256 -5.06 -1.29 -1.50
CA CYS A 256 -5.08 0.16 -1.32
C CYS A 256 -3.71 0.70 -1.72
N GLU A 257 -3.68 1.47 -2.80
CA GLU A 257 -2.46 1.78 -3.53
C GLU A 257 -2.24 3.30 -3.60
N VAL A 258 -0.99 3.72 -3.39
CA VAL A 258 -0.57 5.12 -3.47
C VAL A 258 0.53 5.25 -4.50
N LEU A 259 0.42 6.23 -5.40
CA LEU A 259 1.41 6.51 -6.44
C LEU A 259 2.11 7.85 -6.15
N GLY A 260 3.43 7.88 -6.37
CA GLY A 260 4.23 9.10 -6.28
C GLY A 260 4.43 9.79 -7.63
N GLU A 261 5.37 10.73 -7.65
CA GLU A 261 5.67 11.51 -8.84
C GLU A 261 6.21 10.66 -10.00
N TYR A 262 5.56 10.78 -11.15
CA TYR A 262 5.98 10.19 -12.41
C TYR A 262 6.83 11.17 -13.22
N LYS A 263 8.16 11.01 -13.11
CA LYS A 263 9.15 11.83 -13.80
C LYS A 263 10.41 11.04 -14.12
N GLU A 264 11.32 11.69 -14.84
CA GLU A 264 12.65 11.17 -15.07
C GLU A 264 13.54 11.43 -13.85
N TYR A 265 14.03 10.35 -13.23
CA TYR A 265 14.98 10.38 -12.13
C TYR A 265 16.40 10.12 -12.64
N GLN A 266 17.32 11.02 -12.32
CA GLN A 266 18.73 10.93 -12.71
C GLN A 266 19.47 9.84 -11.92
N PRO A 267 20.66 9.38 -12.38
CA PRO A 267 21.51 8.49 -11.61
C PRO A 267 21.74 8.98 -10.18
N GLY A 268 21.45 8.14 -9.20
CA GLY A 268 21.56 8.43 -7.77
C GLY A 268 20.33 9.12 -7.15
N GLU A 269 19.40 9.64 -7.95
CA GLU A 269 18.16 10.23 -7.43
C GLU A 269 17.23 9.16 -6.86
N THR A 270 16.41 9.58 -5.89
CA THR A 270 15.48 8.71 -5.17
C THR A 270 14.07 9.27 -5.31
N ALA A 271 13.15 8.41 -5.72
CA ALA A 271 11.72 8.67 -5.66
C ALA A 271 11.18 8.23 -4.30
N GLU A 272 10.29 9.01 -3.70
CA GLU A 272 9.77 8.75 -2.36
C GLU A 272 8.25 8.90 -2.29
N ILE A 273 7.60 8.05 -1.47
CA ILE A 273 6.25 8.26 -0.94
C ILE A 273 6.36 8.25 0.57
N SER A 274 5.78 9.25 1.22
CA SER A 274 5.69 9.34 2.67
C SER A 274 4.24 9.16 3.11
N GLU A 275 4.04 8.22 4.02
CA GLU A 275 2.74 7.80 4.49
C GLU A 275 2.71 7.77 6.02
N VAL A 276 1.53 7.92 6.60
CA VAL A 276 1.27 7.65 8.01
C VAL A 276 0.15 6.64 8.07
N TRP A 277 0.42 5.52 8.73
CA TRP A 277 -0.58 4.52 9.00
C TRP A 277 -1.07 4.64 10.43
N ARG A 278 -2.38 4.64 10.62
CA ARG A 278 -3.02 4.64 11.95
C ARG A 278 -4.02 3.52 12.02
N ILE A 279 -4.12 2.89 13.18
CA ILE A 279 -5.14 1.88 13.43
C ILE A 279 -5.96 2.27 14.65
N ALA A 280 -7.28 2.14 14.52
CA ALA A 280 -8.22 2.34 15.60
C ALA A 280 -9.23 1.19 15.64
N GLU A 281 -9.91 1.02 16.77
CA GLU A 281 -11.01 0.07 16.87
C GLU A 281 -12.22 0.52 16.06
N ALA A 282 -12.89 -0.47 15.47
CA ALA A 282 -14.17 -0.33 14.77
C ALA A 282 -15.12 -1.45 15.24
N PRO A 283 -15.66 -1.36 16.48
CA PRO A 283 -16.45 -2.44 17.06
C PRO A 283 -17.63 -2.84 16.17
N GLY A 284 -17.78 -4.14 15.93
CA GLY A 284 -18.86 -4.71 15.12
C GLY A 284 -18.62 -4.63 13.61
N GLY A 285 -17.45 -4.16 13.17
CA GLY A 285 -17.07 -4.12 11.74
C GLY A 285 -17.93 -3.15 10.91
N TYR A 286 -18.67 -2.25 11.56
CA TYR A 286 -19.47 -1.24 10.88
C TYR A 286 -18.56 -0.17 10.26
N GLU A 287 -18.86 0.21 9.02
CA GLU A 287 -18.22 1.34 8.36
C GLU A 287 -18.57 2.64 9.12
N PRO A 288 -17.59 3.32 9.74
CA PRO A 288 -17.85 4.59 10.40
C PRO A 288 -18.32 5.63 9.38
N ASP A 289 -19.04 6.66 9.86
CA ASP A 289 -19.40 7.78 9.02
C ASP A 289 -18.14 8.55 8.56
N LEU A 290 -18.26 9.26 7.44
CA LEU A 290 -17.14 9.99 6.84
C LEU A 290 -16.53 11.04 7.78
N GLY A 291 -17.31 11.64 8.68
CA GLY A 291 -16.82 12.60 9.66
C GLY A 291 -15.94 11.94 10.72
N THR A 292 -16.29 10.74 11.17
CA THR A 292 -15.45 9.93 12.06
C THR A 292 -14.15 9.54 11.39
N LEU A 293 -14.20 9.07 10.13
CA LEU A 293 -12.99 8.70 9.37
C LEU A 293 -12.05 9.91 9.15
N ARG A 294 -12.61 11.09 8.86
CA ARG A 294 -11.82 12.32 8.73
C ARG A 294 -11.06 12.66 10.00
N LYS A 295 -11.70 12.55 11.17
CA LYS A 295 -11.03 12.80 12.47
C LYS A 295 -9.90 11.82 12.76
N LEU A 296 -10.04 10.55 12.35
CA LEU A 296 -8.96 9.56 12.47
C LEU A 296 -7.80 9.88 11.51
N ALA A 297 -8.10 10.52 10.37
CA ALA A 297 -7.12 10.92 9.37
C ALA A 297 -6.44 12.28 9.65
N GLU A 298 -6.93 13.10 10.58
CA GLU A 298 -6.27 14.36 11.00
C GLU A 298 -5.00 14.07 11.82
#